data_AF-A0A7S6ZSM4-F1
#
_entry.id   AF-A0A7S6ZSM4-F1
#
_cell.length_a   1.000
_cell.length_b   1.000
_cell.length_c   1.000
_cell.angle_alpha   90.00
_cell.angle_beta   90.00
_cell.angle_gamma   90.00
#
_symmetry.space_group_name_H-M   'P 1'
#
loop_
_entity.id
_entity.type
_entity.pdbx_description
1 polymer ?
#
loop_
_entity_poly.entity_id
_entity_poly.type
_entity_poly.pdbx_seq_one_letter_code
_entity_poly.pdbx_strand_id
1 'polypeptide(L)'
;MSIVLTPFAVTRLFPRTPRGNTIQDCTPAQFERHLNEHEPLRILEGYAPFCKLHVHRNWTSTRCLTAPITQDNRHLLRSAYEARSRKELPVLVRWFEGLEAPVAEYLVVILYSRDQLAKEGTAVDADWGVVGCLYTMTPEEIPMAPITMLRNALGVEEGGSGVPLDREAYRLAVEFWDNNANWRP
;
A
#
# COMPACT_ATOMS: atom_id res chain seq x y z
N MET A 1 13.89 4.85 18.32
CA MET A 1 12.80 5.31 17.44
C MET A 1 11.61 4.41 17.70
N SER A 2 10.42 4.95 17.96
CA SER A 2 9.21 4.16 18.21
C SER A 2 8.22 4.23 17.05
N ILE A 3 7.55 3.11 16.77
CA ILE A 3 6.54 2.96 15.73
C ILE A 3 5.24 2.47 16.35
N VAL A 4 4.10 3.04 15.95
CA VAL A 4 2.77 2.56 16.34
C VAL A 4 1.90 2.29 15.11
N LEU A 5 0.97 1.33 15.20
CA LEU A 5 -0.08 1.17 14.20
C LEU A 5 -1.14 2.26 14.37
N THR A 6 -1.38 3.06 13.32
CA THR A 6 -2.48 4.03 13.35
C THR A 6 -3.84 3.31 13.27
N PRO A 7 -4.93 3.91 13.79
CA PRO A 7 -6.28 3.36 13.61
C PRO A 7 -6.62 3.11 12.13
N PHE A 8 -6.15 3.98 11.25
CA PHE A 8 -6.28 3.83 9.81
C PHE A 8 -5.62 2.55 9.29
N ALA A 9 -4.35 2.31 9.65
CA ALA A 9 -3.64 1.09 9.24
C ALA A 9 -4.27 -0.16 9.83
N VAL A 10 -4.70 -0.15 11.11
CA VAL A 10 -5.35 -1.31 11.74
C VAL A 10 -6.55 -1.78 10.92
N THR A 11 -7.44 -0.87 10.53
CA THR A 11 -8.65 -1.24 9.76
C THR A 11 -8.35 -1.87 8.40
N ARG A 12 -7.22 -1.50 7.77
CA ARG A 12 -6.85 -1.94 6.42
C ARG A 12 -6.00 -3.20 6.41
N LEU A 13 -5.00 -3.25 7.29
CA LEU A 13 -4.02 -4.33 7.38
C LEU A 13 -4.54 -5.52 8.21
N PHE A 14 -5.44 -5.26 9.16
CA PHE A 14 -6.01 -6.26 10.07
C PHE A 14 -7.54 -6.11 10.16
N PRO A 15 -8.27 -6.30 9.04
CA PRO A 15 -9.72 -6.19 9.05
C PRO A 15 -10.35 -7.24 10.00
N ARG A 16 -11.53 -6.92 10.53
CA ARG A 16 -12.29 -7.81 11.44
C ARG A 16 -12.50 -9.22 10.87
N THR A 17 -12.72 -9.30 9.56
CA THR A 17 -12.73 -10.55 8.80
C THR A 17 -11.45 -10.58 7.97
N PRO A 18 -10.48 -11.45 8.32
CA PRO A 18 -9.24 -11.59 7.56
C PRO A 18 -9.54 -11.88 6.09
N ARG A 19 -8.76 -11.27 5.19
CA ARG A 19 -8.82 -11.52 3.75
C ARG A 19 -7.47 -12.07 3.32
N GLY A 20 -7.43 -12.88 2.27
CA GLY A 20 -6.18 -13.45 1.76
C GLY A 20 -5.14 -12.40 1.35
N ASN A 21 -5.56 -11.15 1.06
CA ASN A 21 -4.71 -10.03 0.67
C ASN A 21 -4.45 -9.01 1.79
N THR A 22 -4.51 -9.42 3.05
CA THR A 22 -4.09 -8.61 4.21
C THR A 22 -2.96 -9.29 4.98
N ILE A 23 -2.42 -8.64 6.02
CA ILE A 23 -1.38 -9.27 6.84
C ILE A 23 -1.92 -10.58 7.44
N GLN A 24 -1.11 -11.63 7.39
CA GLN A 24 -1.40 -12.95 7.95
C GLN A 24 -0.54 -13.26 9.18
N ASP A 25 -0.90 -14.32 9.91
CA ASP A 25 -0.13 -14.98 10.98
C ASP A 25 0.30 -14.14 12.19
N CYS A 26 -0.11 -12.87 12.26
CA CYS A 26 0.16 -12.03 13.41
C CYS A 26 -1.01 -11.10 13.72
N THR A 27 -1.12 -10.74 15.00
CA THR A 27 -2.03 -9.71 15.48
C THR A 27 -1.45 -8.32 15.24
N PRO A 28 -2.26 -7.24 15.25
CA PRO A 28 -1.76 -5.87 15.20
C PRO A 28 -0.64 -5.60 16.23
N ALA A 29 -0.82 -6.05 17.47
CA ALA A 29 0.16 -5.86 18.55
C ALA A 29 1.47 -6.61 18.31
N GLN A 30 1.41 -7.82 17.73
CA GLN A 30 2.62 -8.57 17.36
C GLN A 30 3.34 -7.92 16.18
N PHE A 31 2.61 -7.42 15.19
CA PHE A 31 3.18 -6.70 14.06
C PHE A 31 3.89 -5.43 14.51
N GLU A 32 3.22 -4.58 15.30
CA GLU A 32 3.81 -3.36 15.87
C GLU A 32 5.06 -3.67 16.70
N ARG A 33 4.99 -4.69 17.57
CA ARG A 33 6.15 -5.13 18.37
C ARG A 33 7.32 -5.52 17.48
N HIS A 34 7.07 -6.32 16.43
CA HIS A 34 8.12 -6.73 15.50
C HIS A 34 8.84 -5.52 14.88
N LEU A 35 8.08 -4.50 14.45
CA LEU A 35 8.65 -3.27 13.87
C LEU A 35 9.50 -2.45 14.84
N ASN A 36 9.23 -2.52 16.15
CA ASN A 36 10.02 -1.83 17.17
C ASN A 36 11.25 -2.63 17.63
N GLU A 37 11.18 -3.96 17.57
CA GLU A 37 12.25 -4.86 18.04
C GLU A 37 13.28 -5.21 16.96
N HIS A 38 12.93 -5.08 15.67
CA HIS A 38 13.78 -5.48 14.55
C HIS A 38 14.06 -4.30 13.63
N GLU A 39 15.33 -4.04 13.34
CA GLU A 39 15.72 -3.04 12.36
C GLU A 39 15.25 -3.43 10.94
N PRO A 40 14.80 -2.48 10.12
CA PRO A 40 14.48 -2.75 8.72
C PRO A 40 15.76 -3.13 7.94
N LEU A 41 15.61 -3.99 6.94
CA LEU A 41 16.68 -4.31 6.00
C LEU A 41 17.15 -3.07 5.22
N ARG A 42 16.21 -2.18 4.91
CA ARG A 42 16.45 -0.92 4.20
C ARG A 42 15.39 0.10 4.61
N ILE A 43 15.78 1.37 4.65
CA ILE A 43 14.84 2.50 4.76
C ILE A 43 14.86 3.25 3.42
N LEU A 44 13.71 3.36 2.78
CA LEU A 44 13.54 4.18 1.58
C LEU A 44 12.93 5.54 1.97
N GLU A 45 13.30 6.56 1.21
CA GLU A 45 12.61 7.84 1.24
C GLU A 45 11.23 7.69 0.61
N GLY A 46 10.19 8.16 1.30
CA GLY A 46 8.86 8.24 0.72
C GLY A 46 8.71 9.45 -0.19
N TYR A 47 7.49 9.63 -0.70
CA TYR A 47 7.17 10.73 -1.62
C TYR A 47 7.28 12.15 -1.00
N ALA A 48 7.45 12.24 0.33
CA ALA A 48 7.54 13.50 1.06
C ALA A 48 8.46 13.34 2.30
N PRO A 49 9.04 14.43 2.85
CA PRO A 49 9.97 14.36 3.98
C PRO A 49 9.41 13.70 5.26
N PHE A 50 8.09 13.74 5.44
CA PHE A 50 7.39 13.12 6.57
C PHE A 50 7.07 11.63 6.35
N CYS A 51 7.41 11.06 5.19
CA CYS A 51 7.07 9.71 4.78
C CYS A 51 8.36 8.87 4.64
N LYS A 52 8.42 7.73 5.32
CA LYS A 52 9.50 6.74 5.21
C LYS A 52 8.91 5.38 4.90
N LEU A 53 9.68 4.55 4.19
CA LEU A 53 9.30 3.17 3.94
C LEU A 53 10.33 2.23 4.55
N HIS A 54 9.90 1.48 5.56
CA HIS A 54 10.69 0.45 6.21
C HIS A 54 10.53 -0.87 5.48
N VAL A 55 11.61 -1.39 4.92
CA VAL A 55 11.63 -2.67 4.22
C VAL A 55 12.03 -3.77 5.19
N HIS A 56 11.14 -4.72 5.43
CA HIS A 56 11.41 -5.90 6.24
C HIS A 56 11.27 -7.17 5.38
N ARG A 57 12.04 -8.22 5.69
CA ARG A 57 11.74 -9.56 5.19
C ARG A 57 10.37 -9.99 5.70
N ASN A 58 9.55 -10.58 4.86
CA ASN A 58 8.24 -11.04 5.30
C ASN A 58 8.38 -12.22 6.27
N TRP A 59 7.97 -12.02 7.52
CA TRP A 59 7.97 -13.05 8.58
C TRP A 59 6.63 -13.77 8.70
N THR A 60 5.74 -13.59 7.73
CA THR A 60 4.37 -14.12 7.70
C THR A 60 4.09 -14.83 6.37
N SER A 61 2.93 -15.46 6.23
CA SER A 61 2.42 -16.00 4.96
C SER A 61 1.70 -14.96 4.09
N THR A 62 1.82 -13.67 4.42
CA THR A 62 1.20 -12.58 3.65
C THR A 62 1.60 -12.64 2.18
N ARG A 63 0.60 -12.62 1.29
CA ARG A 63 0.78 -12.73 -0.16
C ARG A 63 0.89 -11.35 -0.82
N CYS A 64 1.53 -11.32 -1.98
CA CYS A 64 1.75 -10.09 -2.75
C CYS A 64 0.45 -9.34 -3.05
N LEU A 65 0.50 -8.01 -2.96
CA LEU A 65 -0.63 -7.15 -3.34
C LEU A 65 -0.94 -7.20 -4.83
N THR A 66 0.08 -7.46 -5.64
CA THR A 66 -0.01 -7.52 -7.10
C THR A 66 0.57 -8.83 -7.61
N ALA A 67 0.09 -9.25 -8.78
CA ALA A 67 0.68 -10.35 -9.54
C ALA A 67 1.08 -9.86 -10.95
N PRO A 68 2.15 -10.43 -11.53
CA PRO A 68 2.56 -10.09 -12.89
C PRO A 68 1.52 -10.59 -13.90
N ILE A 69 1.29 -9.82 -14.97
CA ILE A 69 0.45 -10.18 -16.09
C ILE A 69 1.30 -10.97 -17.09
N THR A 70 0.93 -12.23 -17.32
CA THR A 70 1.57 -13.13 -18.27
C THR A 70 0.57 -13.56 -19.33
N GLN A 71 1.04 -14.21 -20.41
CA GLN A 71 0.14 -14.77 -21.42
C GLN A 71 -0.82 -15.81 -20.81
N ASP A 72 -0.34 -16.58 -19.84
CA ASP A 72 -1.11 -17.67 -19.23
C ASP A 72 -2.20 -17.16 -18.29
N ASN A 73 -2.02 -16.01 -17.63
CA ASN A 73 -2.98 -15.52 -16.64
C ASN A 73 -3.82 -14.33 -17.11
N ARG A 74 -3.46 -13.63 -18.20
CA ARG A 74 -4.14 -12.40 -18.66
C ARG A 74 -5.66 -12.53 -18.75
N HIS A 75 -6.16 -13.72 -19.12
CA HIS A 75 -7.59 -14.03 -19.24
C HIS A 75 -8.35 -14.02 -17.90
N LEU A 76 -7.64 -14.06 -16.77
CA LEU A 76 -8.19 -13.98 -15.42
C LEU A 76 -8.39 -12.54 -14.92
N LEU A 77 -7.93 -11.54 -15.69
CA LEU A 77 -8.17 -10.14 -15.34
C LEU A 77 -9.68 -9.85 -15.30
N ARG A 78 -10.04 -9.07 -14.30
CA ARG A 78 -11.35 -8.44 -14.14
C ARG A 78 -11.17 -6.93 -14.18
N SER A 79 -12.22 -6.23 -14.57
CA SER A 79 -12.24 -4.78 -14.57
C SER A 79 -13.65 -4.28 -14.27
N ALA A 80 -13.73 -3.15 -13.57
CA ALA A 80 -14.96 -2.43 -13.36
C ALA A 80 -14.66 -0.96 -13.08
N TYR A 81 -15.72 -0.15 -13.06
CA TYR A 81 -15.67 1.20 -12.51
C TYR A 81 -15.95 1.14 -11.00
N GLU A 82 -14.94 1.46 -10.19
CA GLU A 82 -15.04 1.39 -8.73
C GLU A 82 -14.69 2.73 -8.08
N ALA A 83 -15.45 3.12 -7.07
CA ALA A 83 -15.16 4.26 -6.22
C ALA A 83 -14.59 3.80 -4.87
N ARG A 84 -13.61 4.52 -4.32
CA ARG A 84 -13.02 4.20 -3.00
C ARG A 84 -13.94 4.61 -1.85
N SER A 85 -14.79 5.61 -2.08
CA SER A 85 -15.79 6.10 -1.15
C SER A 85 -17.03 6.57 -1.91
N ARG A 86 -18.15 6.75 -1.22
CA ARG A 86 -19.40 7.26 -1.83
C ARG A 86 -19.31 8.69 -2.35
N LYS A 87 -18.25 9.42 -1.96
CA LYS A 87 -18.02 10.82 -2.35
C LYS A 87 -17.16 10.94 -3.61
N GLU A 88 -16.50 9.85 -4.02
CA GLU A 88 -15.57 9.86 -5.15
C GLU A 88 -16.23 9.29 -6.41
N LEU A 89 -15.86 9.84 -7.56
CA LEU A 89 -16.26 9.26 -8.84
C LEU A 89 -15.63 7.87 -9.02
N PRO A 90 -16.39 6.90 -9.57
CA PRO A 90 -15.84 5.60 -9.86
C PRO A 90 -14.89 5.68 -11.05
N VAL A 91 -13.78 4.97 -10.96
CA VAL A 91 -12.73 4.96 -11.99
C VAL A 91 -12.49 3.54 -12.49
N LEU A 92 -12.05 3.41 -13.74
CA LEU A 92 -11.70 2.11 -14.28
C LEU A 92 -10.51 1.52 -13.51
N VAL A 93 -10.72 0.35 -12.93
CA VAL A 93 -9.68 -0.43 -12.26
C VAL A 93 -9.65 -1.85 -12.84
N ARG A 94 -8.49 -2.51 -12.72
CA ARG A 94 -8.33 -3.93 -13.07
C ARG A 94 -7.60 -4.69 -11.98
N TRP A 95 -7.93 -5.97 -11.86
CA TRP A 95 -7.36 -6.86 -10.85
C TRP A 95 -7.45 -8.32 -11.31
N PHE A 96 -6.73 -9.19 -10.63
CA PHE A 96 -6.84 -10.64 -10.78
C PHE A 96 -7.81 -11.24 -9.78
N GLU A 97 -8.62 -12.19 -10.25
CA GLU A 97 -9.38 -13.16 -9.46
C GLU A 97 -9.03 -14.57 -9.94
N GLY A 98 -9.28 -15.60 -9.13
CA GLY A 98 -9.11 -16.99 -9.55
C GLY A 98 -7.66 -17.43 -9.76
N LEU A 99 -6.69 -16.68 -9.22
CA LEU A 99 -5.30 -17.13 -9.06
C LEU A 99 -4.85 -16.93 -7.61
N GLU A 100 -3.77 -17.62 -7.25
CA GLU A 100 -3.11 -17.45 -5.96
C GLU A 100 -1.82 -16.63 -6.14
N ALA A 101 -1.76 -15.46 -5.49
CA ALA A 101 -0.54 -14.65 -5.51
C ALA A 101 0.58 -15.33 -4.71
N PRO A 102 1.86 -15.17 -5.09
CA PRO A 102 2.97 -15.71 -4.30
C PRO A 102 2.99 -15.10 -2.88
N VAL A 103 3.57 -15.83 -1.93
CA VAL A 103 3.92 -15.27 -0.61
C VAL A 103 4.94 -14.16 -0.85
N ALA A 104 4.70 -12.98 -0.28
CA ALA A 104 5.61 -11.85 -0.44
C ALA A 104 6.97 -12.15 0.21
N GLU A 105 8.04 -11.68 -0.41
CA GLU A 105 9.39 -11.75 0.17
C GLU A 105 9.63 -10.62 1.16
N TYR A 106 8.95 -9.49 0.96
CA TYR A 106 9.12 -8.27 1.73
C TYR A 106 7.80 -7.63 2.13
N LEU A 107 7.82 -7.01 3.31
CA LEU A 107 6.81 -6.08 3.79
C LEU A 107 7.44 -4.69 3.79
N VAL A 108 6.92 -3.80 2.94
CA VAL A 108 7.35 -2.41 2.82
C VAL A 108 6.37 -1.54 3.60
N VAL A 109 6.71 -1.28 4.86
CA VAL A 109 5.85 -0.57 5.82
C VAL A 109 5.96 0.92 5.60
N ILE A 110 4.83 1.58 5.34
CA ILE A 110 4.75 3.01 5.07
C ILE A 110 4.50 3.74 6.39
N LEU A 111 5.41 4.64 6.75
CA LEU A 111 5.43 5.36 8.01
C LEU A 111 5.26 6.86 7.77
N TYR A 112 4.37 7.50 8.52
CA TYR A 112 4.29 8.95 8.62
C TYR A 112 4.81 9.44 9.95
N SER A 113 5.51 10.57 9.93
CA SER A 113 5.98 11.23 11.16
C SER A 113 4.82 11.63 12.06
N ARG A 114 5.04 11.64 13.37
CA ARG A 114 4.08 12.13 14.37
C ARG A 114 3.46 13.48 14.02
N ASP A 115 4.29 14.45 13.59
CA ASP A 115 3.84 15.81 13.30
C ASP A 115 2.89 15.85 12.10
N GLN A 116 3.13 15.02 11.08
CA GLN A 116 2.21 14.90 9.95
C GLN A 116 0.89 14.25 10.37
N LEU A 117 0.95 13.17 11.14
CA LEU A 117 -0.25 12.48 11.63
C LEU A 117 -1.11 13.41 12.51
N ALA A 118 -0.48 14.26 13.33
CA ALA A 118 -1.18 15.29 14.10
C ALA A 118 -1.90 16.32 13.21
N LYS A 119 -1.27 16.77 12.11
CA LYS A 119 -1.91 17.65 11.11
C LYS A 119 -3.11 16.99 10.43
N GLU A 120 -3.07 15.68 10.24
CA GLU A 120 -4.16 14.87 9.69
C GLU A 120 -5.22 14.47 10.74
N GLY A 121 -5.09 14.94 11.99
CA GLY A 121 -6.05 14.68 13.06
C GLY A 121 -5.90 13.32 13.75
N THR A 122 -4.80 12.62 13.53
CA THR A 122 -4.46 11.32 14.17
C THR A 122 -3.23 11.48 15.04
N ALA A 123 -3.36 12.11 16.21
CA ALA A 123 -2.23 12.21 17.14
C ALA A 123 -1.79 10.82 17.63
N VAL A 124 -0.48 10.59 17.67
CA VAL A 124 0.14 9.34 18.14
C VAL A 124 1.23 9.63 19.17
N ASP A 125 1.40 8.72 20.12
CA ASP A 125 2.47 8.78 21.14
C ASP A 125 3.68 7.91 20.71
N ALA A 126 4.17 8.15 19.50
CA ALA A 126 5.34 7.48 18.92
C ALA A 126 6.03 8.43 17.93
N ASP A 127 7.26 8.13 17.52
CA ASP A 127 7.97 8.94 16.52
C ASP A 127 7.30 8.83 15.13
N TRP A 128 6.81 7.62 14.81
CA TRP A 128 6.20 7.28 13.53
C TRP A 128 4.92 6.48 13.72
N GLY A 129 3.97 6.69 12.82
CA GLY A 129 2.77 5.85 12.71
C GLY A 129 2.71 5.12 11.37
N VAL A 130 2.39 3.83 11.42
CA VAL A 130 2.12 3.03 10.22
C VAL A 130 0.83 3.52 9.58
N VAL A 131 0.87 3.87 8.29
CA VAL A 131 -0.30 4.28 7.49
C VAL A 131 -0.65 3.27 6.40
N GLY A 132 0.26 2.32 6.11
CA GLY A 132 0.05 1.26 5.14
C GLY A 132 1.23 0.29 5.11
N CYS A 133 1.09 -0.76 4.31
CA CYS A 133 2.14 -1.73 4.08
C CYS A 133 1.96 -2.32 2.69
N LEU A 134 3.03 -2.40 1.91
CA LEU A 134 3.06 -3.09 0.63
C LEU A 134 3.67 -4.49 0.80
N TYR A 135 3.10 -5.48 0.11
CA TYR A 135 3.58 -6.86 0.16
C TYR A 135 4.14 -7.21 -1.21
N THR A 136 5.45 -7.40 -1.29
CA THR A 136 6.20 -7.36 -2.56
C THR A 136 7.20 -8.51 -2.67
N MET A 137 7.54 -8.88 -3.91
CA MET A 137 8.63 -9.83 -4.18
C MET A 137 10.02 -9.17 -4.12
N THR A 138 10.09 -7.85 -4.27
CA THR A 138 11.33 -7.06 -4.26
C THR A 138 11.33 -6.06 -3.11
N PRO A 139 12.49 -5.62 -2.60
CA PRO A 139 12.58 -4.67 -1.49
C PRO A 139 12.30 -3.22 -1.90
N GLU A 140 11.51 -3.00 -2.95
CA GLU A 140 11.23 -1.70 -3.56
C GLU A 140 9.76 -1.31 -3.38
N GLU A 141 9.47 0.00 -3.43
CA GLU A 141 8.09 0.51 -3.42
C GLU A 141 7.36 0.10 -4.71
N ILE A 142 6.07 -0.23 -4.60
CA ILE A 142 5.18 -0.32 -5.76
C ILE A 142 4.71 1.11 -6.10
N PRO A 143 4.96 1.62 -7.32
CA PRO A 143 4.47 2.94 -7.69
C PRO A 143 2.95 3.00 -7.60
N MET A 144 2.41 4.15 -7.20
CA MET A 144 0.97 4.35 -7.18
C MET A 144 0.35 4.02 -8.55
N ALA A 145 -0.84 3.42 -8.55
CA ALA A 145 -1.58 3.18 -9.79
C ALA A 145 -1.75 4.50 -10.57
N PRO A 146 -1.60 4.51 -11.92
CA PRO A 146 -1.71 5.73 -12.73
C PRO A 146 -2.99 6.52 -12.46
N ILE A 147 -4.12 5.83 -12.26
CA ILE A 147 -5.39 6.47 -11.93
C ILE A 147 -5.38 7.20 -10.58
N THR A 148 -4.62 6.70 -9.59
CA THR A 148 -4.42 7.39 -8.32
C THR A 148 -3.64 8.68 -8.51
N MET A 149 -2.63 8.69 -9.38
CA MET A 149 -1.87 9.90 -9.70
C MET A 149 -2.73 10.95 -10.42
N LEU A 150 -3.55 10.51 -11.39
CA LEU A 150 -4.49 11.40 -12.08
C LEU A 150 -5.51 12.01 -11.12
N ARG A 151 -6.13 11.19 -10.26
CA ARG A 151 -7.08 11.67 -9.26
C ARG A 151 -6.42 12.65 -8.28
N ASN A 152 -5.19 12.38 -7.84
CA ASN A 152 -4.48 13.29 -6.94
C ASN A 152 -4.34 14.69 -7.55
N ALA A 153 -4.13 14.79 -8.86
CA ALA A 153 -4.04 16.06 -9.58
C ALA A 153 -5.38 16.79 -9.76
N LEU A 154 -6.53 16.14 -9.53
CA LEU A 154 -7.86 16.77 -9.62
C LEU A 154 -8.21 17.61 -8.37
N GLY A 155 -7.44 17.48 -7.28
CA GLY A 155 -7.66 18.23 -6.05
C GLY A 155 -8.52 17.51 -5.01
N VAL A 156 -8.64 18.15 -3.84
CA VAL A 156 -9.29 17.57 -2.64
C VAL A 156 -10.79 17.34 -2.82
N GLU A 157 -11.46 18.16 -3.62
CA GLU A 157 -12.90 18.03 -3.91
C GLU A 157 -13.21 16.70 -4.60
N GLU A 158 -12.27 16.16 -5.38
CA GLU A 158 -12.40 14.88 -6.10
C GLU A 158 -11.70 13.72 -5.37
N GLY A 159 -11.37 13.90 -4.08
CA GLY A 159 -10.69 12.90 -3.25
C GLY A 159 -9.21 12.70 -3.56
N GLY A 160 -8.59 13.66 -4.27
CA GLY A 160 -7.16 13.75 -4.52
C GLY A 160 -6.40 14.55 -3.46
N SER A 161 -5.06 14.55 -3.53
CA SER A 161 -4.22 15.36 -2.64
C SER A 161 -3.99 16.80 -3.13
N GLY A 162 -4.33 17.12 -4.38
CA GLY A 162 -4.01 18.41 -5.03
C GLY A 162 -2.56 18.53 -5.50
N VAL A 163 -1.76 17.48 -5.39
CA VAL A 163 -0.39 17.46 -5.90
C VAL A 163 -0.41 17.39 -7.43
N PRO A 164 0.32 18.29 -8.13
CA PRO A 164 0.42 18.25 -9.59
C PRO A 164 0.94 16.92 -10.11
N LEU A 165 0.47 16.51 -11.29
CA LEU A 165 0.90 15.27 -11.91
C LEU A 165 2.38 15.35 -12.34
N ASP A 166 3.22 14.53 -11.72
CA ASP A 166 4.56 14.25 -12.20
C ASP A 166 4.50 13.28 -13.39
N ARG A 167 4.94 13.75 -14.56
CA ARG A 167 4.90 12.99 -15.82
C ARG A 167 5.91 11.85 -15.87
N GLU A 168 7.04 11.98 -15.20
CA GLU A 168 8.07 10.94 -15.19
C GLU A 168 7.65 9.80 -14.25
N ALA A 169 7.23 10.15 -13.03
CA ALA A 169 6.68 9.18 -12.09
C ALA A 169 5.44 8.48 -12.67
N TYR A 170 4.60 9.19 -13.43
CA TYR A 170 3.45 8.59 -14.10
C TYR A 170 3.85 7.55 -15.15
N ARG A 171 4.90 7.81 -15.94
CA ARG A 171 5.39 6.83 -16.93
C ARG A 171 5.97 5.59 -16.27
N LEU A 172 6.72 5.75 -15.18
CA LEU A 172 7.23 4.63 -14.37
C LEU A 172 6.08 3.80 -13.76
N ALA A 173 5.04 4.47 -13.26
CA ALA A 173 3.83 3.80 -12.80
C ALA A 173 3.17 3.01 -13.95
N VAL A 174 3.02 3.60 -15.14
CA VAL A 174 2.45 2.90 -16.29
C VAL A 174 3.27 1.67 -16.65
N GLU A 175 4.60 1.74 -16.69
CA GLU A 175 5.47 0.60 -17.00
C GLU A 175 5.26 -0.57 -16.02
N PHE A 176 5.20 -0.27 -14.71
CA PHE A 176 4.91 -1.28 -13.70
C PHE A 176 3.50 -1.85 -13.86
N TRP A 177 2.49 -0.99 -13.96
CA TRP A 177 1.09 -1.39 -13.96
C TRP A 177 0.60 -1.95 -15.30
N ASP A 178 1.32 -1.76 -16.40
CA ASP A 178 1.03 -2.46 -17.66
C ASP A 178 1.33 -3.96 -17.56
N ASN A 179 2.33 -4.30 -16.73
CA ASN A 179 2.82 -5.65 -16.49
C ASN A 179 2.33 -6.27 -15.17
N ASN A 180 1.55 -5.56 -14.36
CA ASN A 180 1.05 -6.04 -13.07
C ASN A 180 -0.42 -5.65 -12.85
N ALA A 181 -1.13 -6.45 -12.06
CA ALA A 181 -2.46 -6.08 -11.57
C ALA A 181 -2.59 -6.44 -10.09
N ASN A 182 -3.46 -5.71 -9.38
CA ASN A 182 -3.80 -6.04 -7.99
C ASN A 182 -4.38 -7.46 -7.92
N TRP A 183 -4.11 -8.18 -6.85
CA TRP A 183 -4.70 -9.48 -6.59
C TRP A 183 -5.85 -9.35 -5.58
N ARG A 184 -6.97 -10.00 -5.90
CA ARG A 184 -8.12 -10.14 -4.99
C ARG A 184 -8.40 -11.64 -4.82
N PRO A 185 -8.37 -12.16 -3.58
CA PRO A 185 -8.71 -13.55 -3.29
C PRO A 185 -10.19 -13.83 -3.54
#